data_AF-A0A3C0XL13-F1
#
_entry.id   AF-A0A3C0XL13-F1
#
_cell.length_a   1.000
_cell.length_b   1.000
_cell.length_c   1.000
_cell.angle_alpha   90.00
_cell.angle_beta   90.00
_cell.angle_gamma   90.00
#
_symmetry.space_group_name_H-M   'P 1'
#
loop_
_entity.id
_entity.type
_entity.pdbx_description
1 polymer ?
#
loop_
_entity_poly.entity_id
_entity_poly.type
_entity_poly.pdbx_seq_one_letter_code
_entity_poly.pdbx_strand_id
1 'polypeptide(L)'
;MLRTVAAYQPRPWVLLASVFCVTLLFGFVTQAAGSLYLRWTADPIVLHYRTTLSYTSAIVGDAFLLPIVNLFIVSQLVLWRRRPHIAEVTGALLVGGVLTIAVHLYQATHALLNWTMTQPYSWTPLGYVHAAFMFSELSLVLFFWGQVAQVAREQPRAIFSHRIAIVVLCSLFFMRLLLGDYGYFA
;
A
#
# COMPACT_ATOMS: atom_id res chain seq x y z
N MET A 1 -20.96 -22.77 -4.63
CA MET A 1 -20.05 -23.94 -4.72
C MET A 1 -18.64 -23.43 -4.97
N LEU A 2 -17.76 -23.56 -3.98
CA LEU A 2 -16.32 -23.26 -4.15
C LEU A 2 -15.74 -24.31 -5.11
N ARG A 3 -15.42 -23.91 -6.35
CA ARG A 3 -14.66 -24.74 -7.29
C ARG A 3 -13.21 -24.80 -6.82
N THR A 4 -12.91 -25.71 -5.91
CA THR A 4 -11.54 -26.06 -5.54
C THR A 4 -10.89 -26.81 -6.69
N VAL A 5 -9.73 -26.34 -7.13
CA VAL A 5 -8.94 -27.02 -8.16
C VAL A 5 -7.66 -27.51 -7.53
N ALA A 6 -7.43 -28.82 -7.66
CA ALA A 6 -6.11 -29.40 -7.52
C ALA A 6 -5.32 -29.05 -8.80
N ALA A 7 -4.49 -28.01 -8.76
CA ALA A 7 -3.56 -27.72 -9.85
C ALA A 7 -2.36 -26.94 -9.30
N TYR A 8 -1.21 -27.63 -9.23
CA TYR A 8 0.14 -27.16 -8.92
C TYR A 8 0.29 -26.49 -7.53
N GLN A 9 1.27 -26.92 -6.73
CA GLN A 9 1.70 -26.12 -5.58
C GLN A 9 2.78 -25.13 -6.05
N PRO A 10 2.44 -23.88 -6.45
CA PRO A 10 3.46 -22.85 -6.46
C PRO A 10 3.96 -22.78 -5.02
N ARG A 11 5.27 -22.86 -4.81
CA ARG A 11 5.90 -22.70 -3.50
C ARG A 11 5.38 -21.39 -2.91
N PRO A 12 4.45 -21.41 -1.94
CA PRO A 12 3.74 -20.19 -1.55
C PRO A 12 4.73 -19.17 -0.95
N TRP A 13 5.84 -19.65 -0.39
CA TRP A 13 6.92 -18.82 0.10
C TRP A 13 7.58 -17.96 -0.98
N VAL A 14 7.68 -18.41 -2.24
CA VAL A 14 8.27 -17.62 -3.33
C VAL A 14 7.37 -16.43 -3.64
N LEU A 15 6.06 -16.65 -3.72
CA LEU A 15 5.09 -15.57 -3.92
C LEU A 15 5.13 -14.57 -2.75
N LEU A 16 5.10 -15.08 -1.52
CA LEU A 16 5.13 -14.23 -0.32
C LEU A 16 6.43 -13.43 -0.21
N ALA A 17 7.57 -14.06 -0.48
CA ALA A 17 8.86 -13.37 -0.53
C ALA A 17 8.91 -12.33 -1.64
N SER A 18 8.36 -12.63 -2.82
CA SER A 18 8.30 -11.69 -3.94
C SER A 18 7.45 -10.47 -3.58
N VAL A 19 6.25 -10.68 -3.01
CA VAL A 19 5.37 -9.60 -2.55
C VAL A 19 6.07 -8.74 -1.51
N PHE A 20 6.72 -9.36 -0.52
CA PHE A 20 7.47 -8.64 0.51
C PHE A 20 8.59 -7.79 -0.10
N CYS A 21 9.45 -8.39 -0.93
CA CYS A 21 10.59 -7.71 -1.53
C CYS A 21 10.16 -6.57 -2.47
N VAL A 22 9.13 -6.80 -3.29
CA VAL A 22 8.60 -5.78 -4.21
C VAL A 22 7.96 -4.62 -3.43
N THR A 23 7.17 -4.92 -2.41
CA THR A 23 6.56 -3.88 -1.55
C THR A 23 7.65 -3.08 -0.84
N LEU A 24 8.66 -3.75 -0.28
CA LEU A 24 9.79 -3.06 0.38
C LEU A 24 10.59 -2.20 -0.60
N LEU A 25 10.84 -2.70 -1.82
CA LEU A 25 11.61 -2.01 -2.84
C LEU A 25 10.94 -0.70 -3.29
N PHE A 26 9.65 -0.75 -3.61
CA PHE A 26 8.90 0.41 -4.11
C PHE A 26 8.33 1.29 -2.99
N GLY A 27 7.89 0.68 -1.89
CA GLY A 27 7.36 1.37 -0.72
C GLY A 27 8.44 2.17 0.00
N PHE A 28 9.65 1.63 0.15
CA PHE A 28 10.68 2.31 0.93
C PHE A 28 12.00 2.53 0.18
N VAL A 29 12.63 1.47 -0.33
CA VAL A 29 14.03 1.54 -0.80
C VAL A 29 14.19 2.57 -1.93
N THR A 30 13.30 2.58 -2.92
CA THR A 30 13.37 3.53 -4.05
C THR A 30 13.22 4.96 -3.57
N GLN A 31 12.30 5.21 -2.63
CA GLN A 31 12.00 6.54 -2.10
C GLN A 31 13.10 7.04 -1.16
N ALA A 32 13.62 6.16 -0.31
CA ALA A 32 14.73 6.43 0.60
C ALA A 32 16.03 6.67 -0.19
N ALA A 33 16.35 5.85 -1.19
CA ALA A 33 17.50 6.03 -2.07
C ALA A 33 17.39 7.34 -2.86
N GLY A 34 16.21 7.66 -3.40
CA GLY A 34 15.95 8.94 -4.06
C GLY A 34 16.18 10.12 -3.10
N SER A 35 15.67 10.04 -1.88
CA SER A 35 15.88 11.07 -0.85
C SER A 35 17.37 11.24 -0.47
N LEU A 36 18.11 10.13 -0.32
CA LEU A 36 19.54 10.15 -0.04
C LEU A 36 20.34 10.74 -1.19
N TYR A 37 20.01 10.37 -2.43
CA TYR A 37 20.65 10.91 -3.63
C TYR A 37 20.45 12.43 -3.74
N LEU A 38 19.21 12.90 -3.61
CA LEU A 38 18.92 14.34 -3.66
C LEU A 38 19.61 15.11 -2.53
N ARG A 39 19.77 14.48 -1.35
CA ARG A 39 20.53 15.06 -0.24
C ARG A 39 22.02 15.14 -0.51
N TRP A 40 22.60 14.11 -1.14
CA TRP A 40 23.99 14.15 -1.58
C TRP A 40 24.21 15.30 -2.56
N THR A 41 23.34 15.45 -3.55
CA THR A 41 23.48 16.48 -4.60
C THR A 41 23.07 17.89 -4.14
N ALA A 42 22.76 18.09 -2.86
CA ALA A 42 22.27 19.35 -2.29
C ALA A 42 21.09 19.95 -3.08
N ASP A 43 20.20 19.07 -3.55
CA ASP A 43 19.06 19.49 -4.35
C ASP A 43 18.12 20.39 -3.53
N PRO A 44 17.63 21.52 -4.07
CA PRO A 44 16.72 22.42 -3.35
C PRO A 44 15.49 21.73 -2.77
N ILE A 45 15.03 20.61 -3.35
CA ILE A 45 13.89 19.83 -2.88
C ILE A 45 14.12 19.34 -1.44
N VAL A 46 15.31 18.82 -1.11
CA VAL A 46 15.57 18.28 0.24
C VAL A 46 15.88 19.37 1.26
N LEU A 47 16.22 20.59 0.79
CA LEU A 47 16.51 21.73 1.64
C LEU A 47 15.24 22.49 2.03
N HIS A 48 14.23 22.50 1.16
CA HIS A 48 13.00 23.28 1.36
C HIS A 48 11.78 22.43 1.72
N TYR A 49 11.79 21.13 1.45
CA TYR A 49 10.63 20.26 1.68
C TYR A 49 10.96 19.08 2.58
N ARG A 50 9.95 18.62 3.32
CA ARG A 50 10.02 17.34 4.04
C ARG A 50 10.12 16.19 3.04
N THR A 51 11.06 15.29 3.27
CA THR A 51 11.38 14.15 2.38
C THR A 51 10.90 12.85 3.02
N THR A 52 10.94 11.74 2.27
CA THR A 52 10.54 10.41 2.77
C THR A 52 11.17 10.10 4.14
N LEU A 53 12.45 10.43 4.33
CA LEU A 53 13.18 10.15 5.57
C LEU A 53 12.80 11.07 6.74
N SER A 54 11.96 12.09 6.50
CA SER A 54 11.44 12.98 7.54
C SER A 54 10.15 12.46 8.17
N TYR A 55 9.54 11.42 7.60
CA TYR A 55 8.22 10.91 7.99
C TYR A 55 8.35 9.57 8.71
N THR A 56 7.82 9.48 9.93
CA THR A 56 7.82 8.23 10.71
C THR A 56 6.96 7.18 10.03
N SER A 57 5.84 7.60 9.43
CA SER A 57 4.97 6.76 8.61
C SER A 57 5.67 6.19 7.39
N ALA A 58 6.59 6.92 6.76
CA ALA A 58 7.37 6.37 5.64
C ALA A 58 8.43 5.36 6.12
N ILE A 59 9.15 5.68 7.21
CA ILE A 59 10.19 4.78 7.75
C ILE A 59 9.58 3.51 8.33
N VAL A 60 8.58 3.63 9.20
CA VAL A 60 7.99 2.48 9.89
C VAL A 60 6.91 1.85 9.03
N GLY A 61 6.05 2.67 8.44
CA GLY A 61 4.94 2.20 7.63
C GLY A 61 5.37 1.58 6.33
N ASP A 62 6.03 2.33 5.46
CA ASP A 62 6.37 1.82 4.12
C ASP A 62 7.49 0.77 4.14
N ALA A 63 8.44 0.86 5.08
CA ALA A 63 9.53 -0.12 5.16
C ALA A 63 9.15 -1.42 5.88
N PHE A 64 8.18 -1.39 6.81
CA PHE A 64 7.86 -2.56 7.62
C PHE A 64 6.37 -2.92 7.57
N LEU A 65 5.47 -1.98 7.91
CA LEU A 65 4.06 -2.30 8.04
C LEU A 65 3.44 -2.72 6.70
N LEU A 66 3.68 -1.98 5.61
CA LEU A 66 3.12 -2.31 4.30
C LEU A 66 3.60 -3.67 3.77
N PRO A 67 4.91 -3.99 3.74
CA PRO A 67 5.37 -5.33 3.34
C PRO A 67 4.77 -6.46 4.18
N ILE A 68 4.62 -6.26 5.49
CA ILE A 68 4.00 -7.23 6.40
C ILE A 68 2.51 -7.39 6.09
N VAL A 69 1.77 -6.29 5.95
CA VAL A 69 0.34 -6.31 5.61
C VAL A 69 0.10 -7.03 4.29
N ASN A 70 0.88 -6.73 3.26
CA ASN A 70 0.74 -7.36 1.95
C ASN A 70 1.04 -8.86 2.01
N LEU A 71 2.02 -9.27 2.81
CA LEU A 71 2.30 -10.68 3.06
C LEU A 71 1.09 -11.38 3.71
N PHE A 72 0.48 -10.77 4.73
CA PHE A 72 -0.69 -11.35 5.40
C PHE A 72 -1.94 -11.36 4.52
N ILE A 73 -2.17 -10.31 3.73
CA ILE A 73 -3.23 -10.24 2.70
C ILE A 73 -3.06 -11.41 1.73
N VAL A 74 -1.91 -11.52 1.08
CA VAL A 74 -1.67 -12.55 0.05
C VAL A 74 -1.69 -13.94 0.66
N SER A 75 -1.14 -14.13 1.88
CA SER A 75 -1.21 -15.40 2.59
C SER A 75 -2.66 -15.82 2.86
N GLN A 76 -3.53 -14.89 3.28
CA GLN A 76 -4.93 -15.18 3.53
C GLN A 76 -5.70 -15.47 2.23
N LEU A 77 -5.41 -14.74 1.15
CA LEU A 77 -5.98 -15.01 -0.19
C LEU A 77 -5.58 -16.39 -0.72
N VAL A 78 -4.29 -16.75 -0.56
CA VAL A 78 -3.77 -18.08 -0.92
C VAL A 78 -4.37 -19.19 -0.06
N LEU A 79 -4.72 -18.92 1.21
CA LEU A 79 -5.41 -19.88 2.06
C LEU A 79 -6.81 -20.18 1.53
N TRP A 80 -7.58 -19.16 1.16
CA TRP A 80 -8.93 -19.33 0.65
C TRP A 80 -8.97 -19.92 -0.76
N ARG A 81 -7.92 -19.71 -1.58
CA ARG A 81 -7.83 -20.21 -2.96
C ARG A 81 -9.06 -19.92 -3.81
N ARG A 82 -9.80 -18.84 -3.52
CA ARG A 82 -10.93 -18.42 -4.35
C ARG A 82 -10.41 -18.03 -5.72
N ARG A 83 -11.17 -18.38 -6.75
CA ARG A 83 -10.95 -17.87 -8.11
C ARG A 83 -11.74 -16.57 -8.23
N PRO A 84 -11.08 -15.41 -8.20
CA PRO A 84 -11.79 -14.15 -8.27
C PRO A 84 -12.46 -14.01 -9.63
N HIS A 85 -13.65 -13.42 -9.63
CA HIS A 85 -14.28 -13.01 -10.88
C HIS A 85 -13.56 -11.79 -11.45
N ILE A 86 -13.52 -11.63 -12.77
CA ILE A 86 -12.83 -10.49 -13.39
C ILE A 86 -13.40 -9.15 -12.90
N ALA A 87 -14.71 -9.09 -12.65
CA ALA A 87 -15.36 -7.91 -12.08
C ALA A 87 -14.86 -7.55 -10.67
N GLU A 88 -14.45 -8.52 -9.85
CA GLU A 88 -13.87 -8.26 -8.52
C GLU A 88 -12.50 -7.60 -8.65
N VAL A 89 -11.68 -8.08 -9.59
CA VAL A 89 -10.34 -7.53 -9.89
C VAL A 89 -10.46 -6.14 -10.51
N THR A 90 -11.26 -6.00 -11.57
CA THR A 90 -11.47 -4.73 -12.26
C THR A 90 -12.12 -3.69 -11.34
N GLY A 91 -13.09 -4.09 -10.52
CA GLY A 91 -13.71 -3.20 -9.53
C GLY A 91 -12.68 -2.66 -8.54
N ALA A 92 -11.80 -3.52 -8.01
CA ALA A 92 -10.75 -3.09 -7.09
C ALA A 92 -9.74 -2.14 -7.76
N LEU A 93 -9.32 -2.42 -9.00
CA LEU A 93 -8.43 -1.53 -9.77
C LEU A 93 -9.09 -0.18 -10.06
N LEU A 94 -10.35 -0.15 -10.48
CA LEU A 94 -11.05 1.10 -10.78
C LEU A 94 -11.23 1.96 -9.53
N VAL A 95 -11.70 1.38 -8.43
CA VAL A 95 -11.87 2.10 -7.17
C VAL A 95 -10.51 2.54 -6.62
N GLY A 96 -9.48 1.69 -6.72
CA GLY A 96 -8.11 2.04 -6.35
C GLY A 96 -7.62 3.26 -7.14
N GLY A 97 -7.80 3.26 -8.46
CA GLY A 97 -7.44 4.38 -9.33
C GLY A 97 -8.17 5.68 -8.98
N VAL A 98 -9.48 5.61 -8.76
CA VAL A 98 -10.29 6.76 -8.35
C VAL A 98 -9.79 7.33 -7.01
N LEU A 99 -9.52 6.48 -6.02
CA LEU A 99 -9.01 6.92 -4.72
C LEU A 99 -7.61 7.52 -4.83
N THR A 100 -6.71 6.93 -5.61
CA THR A 100 -5.38 7.50 -5.85
C THR A 100 -5.50 8.90 -6.44
N ILE A 101 -6.29 9.06 -7.51
CA ILE A 101 -6.50 10.37 -8.15
C ILE A 101 -7.10 11.35 -7.15
N ALA A 102 -8.14 10.96 -6.42
CA ALA A 102 -8.81 11.83 -5.45
C ALA A 102 -7.83 12.33 -4.36
N VAL A 103 -6.99 11.45 -3.81
CA VAL A 103 -5.99 11.83 -2.81
C VAL A 103 -4.93 12.77 -3.37
N HIS A 104 -4.46 12.55 -4.61
CA HIS A 104 -3.47 13.43 -5.23
C HIS A 104 -4.07 14.80 -5.60
N LEU A 105 -5.33 14.83 -6.06
CA LEU A 105 -6.05 16.09 -6.26
C LEU A 105 -6.29 16.83 -4.94
N TYR A 106 -6.63 16.10 -3.87
CA TYR A 106 -6.75 16.69 -2.54
C TYR A 106 -5.41 17.29 -2.07
N GLN A 107 -4.30 16.56 -2.24
CA GLN A 107 -2.95 17.04 -1.96
C GLN A 107 -2.65 18.34 -2.72
N ALA A 108 -2.93 18.38 -4.02
CA ALA A 108 -2.69 19.53 -4.88
C ALA A 108 -3.56 20.75 -4.52
N THR A 109 -4.85 20.54 -4.30
CA THR A 109 -5.81 21.61 -3.97
C THR A 109 -5.53 22.26 -2.62
N HIS A 110 -4.97 21.52 -1.66
CA HIS A 110 -4.65 22.03 -0.32
C HIS A 110 -3.18 22.44 -0.17
N ALA A 111 -2.41 22.45 -1.27
CA ALA A 111 -0.98 22.77 -1.26
C ALA A 111 -0.19 21.99 -0.20
N LEU A 112 -0.47 20.68 -0.06
CA LEU A 112 0.26 19.79 0.83
C LEU A 112 1.61 19.42 0.18
N LEU A 113 2.52 20.40 0.15
CA LEU A 113 3.79 20.31 -0.55
C LEU A 113 4.79 19.40 0.18
N ASN A 114 5.51 18.60 -0.59
CA ASN A 114 6.56 17.70 -0.10
C ASN A 114 7.47 17.28 -1.27
N TRP A 115 8.37 16.32 -1.01
CA TRP A 115 9.27 15.75 -2.02
C TRP A 115 8.57 15.10 -3.23
N THR A 116 7.31 14.68 -3.12
CA THR A 116 6.54 14.13 -4.25
C THR A 116 5.87 15.21 -5.08
N MET A 117 5.50 16.34 -4.47
CA MET A 117 4.82 17.46 -5.12
C MET A 117 5.34 18.80 -4.57
N THR A 118 6.22 19.44 -5.34
CA THR A 118 6.94 20.66 -4.90
C THR A 118 6.13 21.94 -5.15
N GLN A 119 5.19 21.90 -6.09
CA GLN A 119 4.21 22.96 -6.36
C GLN A 119 2.84 22.33 -6.62
N PRO A 120 1.72 23.03 -6.38
CA PRO A 120 0.39 22.50 -6.69
C PRO A 120 0.32 22.00 -8.14
N TYR A 121 -0.16 20.77 -8.32
CA TYR A 121 -0.27 20.09 -9.62
C TYR A 121 1.06 19.79 -10.34
N SER A 122 2.21 19.91 -9.67
CA SER A 122 3.53 19.60 -10.21
C SER A 122 4.21 18.52 -9.37
N TRP A 123 4.12 17.26 -9.83
CA TRP A 123 4.75 16.11 -9.19
C TRP A 123 6.15 15.85 -9.74
N THR A 124 7.05 15.42 -8.86
CA THR A 124 8.40 14.98 -9.24
C THR A 124 8.33 13.59 -9.89
N PRO A 125 9.38 13.15 -10.62
CA PRO A 125 9.45 11.77 -11.11
C PRO A 125 9.25 10.73 -10.00
N LEU A 126 9.82 10.98 -8.82
CA LEU A 126 9.61 10.14 -7.64
C LEU A 126 8.17 10.19 -7.13
N GLY A 127 7.50 11.35 -7.25
CA GLY A 127 6.08 11.48 -6.95
C GLY A 127 5.21 10.61 -7.84
N TYR A 128 5.50 10.51 -9.14
CA TYR A 128 4.77 9.58 -10.04
C TYR A 128 5.02 8.11 -9.71
N VAL A 129 6.24 7.74 -9.33
CA VAL A 129 6.54 6.38 -8.84
C VAL A 129 5.75 6.08 -7.57
N HIS A 130 5.73 7.02 -6.62
CA HIS A 130 4.95 6.88 -5.40
C HIS A 130 3.44 6.78 -5.69
N ALA A 131 2.90 7.59 -6.61
CA ALA A 131 1.50 7.51 -7.03
C ALA A 131 1.13 6.13 -7.60
N ALA A 132 1.99 5.56 -8.44
CA ALA A 132 1.79 4.22 -9.01
C ALA A 132 1.87 3.11 -7.95
N PHE A 133 2.77 3.27 -6.97
CA PHE A 133 2.83 2.40 -5.79
C PHE A 133 1.54 2.47 -4.99
N MET A 134 1.08 3.68 -4.64
CA MET A 134 -0.17 3.89 -3.90
C MET A 134 -1.40 3.33 -4.63
N PHE A 135 -1.45 3.47 -5.96
CA PHE A 135 -2.48 2.83 -6.78
C PHE A 135 -2.50 1.30 -6.63
N SER A 136 -1.32 0.67 -6.68
CA SER A 136 -1.17 -0.77 -6.55
C SER A 136 -1.59 -1.26 -5.16
N GLU A 137 -1.15 -0.55 -4.12
CA GLU A 137 -1.49 -0.84 -2.72
C GLU A 137 -2.99 -0.71 -2.44
N LEU A 138 -3.61 0.42 -2.84
CA LEU A 138 -5.05 0.62 -2.67
C LEU A 138 -5.86 -0.44 -3.41
N SER A 139 -5.46 -0.78 -4.64
CA SER A 139 -6.12 -1.82 -5.42
C SER A 139 -6.05 -3.19 -4.73
N LEU A 140 -4.88 -3.56 -4.18
CA LEU A 140 -4.72 -4.83 -3.46
C LEU A 140 -5.56 -4.87 -2.18
N VAL A 141 -5.55 -3.79 -1.39
CA VAL A 141 -6.31 -3.69 -0.14
C VAL A 141 -7.82 -3.76 -0.42
N LEU A 142 -8.30 -3.03 -1.43
CA LEU A 142 -9.71 -3.07 -1.84
C LEU A 142 -10.12 -4.45 -2.35
N PHE A 143 -9.28 -5.08 -3.16
CA PHE A 143 -9.51 -6.44 -3.62
C PHE A 143 -9.62 -7.40 -2.44
N PHE A 144 -8.68 -7.33 -1.48
CA PHE A 144 -8.69 -8.16 -0.28
C PHE A 144 -9.97 -7.98 0.54
N TRP A 145 -10.38 -6.75 0.83
CA TRP A 145 -11.61 -6.51 1.59
C TRP A 145 -12.87 -6.93 0.81
N GLY A 146 -12.86 -6.83 -0.52
CA GLY A 146 -13.88 -7.44 -1.37
C GLY A 146 -13.96 -8.95 -1.19
N GLN A 147 -12.82 -9.65 -1.17
CA GLN A 147 -12.76 -11.10 -0.90
C GLN A 147 -13.22 -11.44 0.52
N VAL A 148 -12.83 -10.65 1.53
CA VAL A 148 -13.30 -10.80 2.91
C VAL A 148 -14.83 -10.70 2.97
N ALA A 149 -15.42 -9.71 2.30
CA ALA A 149 -16.88 -9.53 2.27
C ALA A 149 -17.61 -10.71 1.63
N GLN A 150 -17.07 -11.27 0.53
CA GLN A 150 -17.66 -12.45 -0.11
C GLN A 150 -17.52 -13.70 0.77
N VAL A 151 -16.34 -13.93 1.37
CA VAL A 151 -16.12 -15.05 2.28
C VAL A 151 -16.98 -14.92 3.53
N ALA A 152 -17.16 -13.71 4.07
CA ALA A 152 -18.03 -13.47 5.21
C ALA A 152 -19.49 -13.86 4.90
N ARG A 153 -19.95 -13.60 3.67
CA ARG A 153 -21.30 -14.00 3.22
C ARG A 153 -21.46 -15.51 3.06
N GLU A 154 -20.46 -16.18 2.51
CA GLU A 154 -20.51 -17.63 2.24
C GLU A 154 -20.21 -18.48 3.49
N GLN A 155 -19.23 -18.06 4.30
CA GLN A 155 -18.74 -18.77 5.48
C GLN A 155 -18.20 -17.79 6.54
N PRO A 156 -19.07 -17.18 7.37
CA PRO A 156 -18.68 -16.13 8.32
C PRO A 156 -17.53 -16.50 9.25
N ARG A 157 -17.45 -17.78 9.68
CA ARG A 157 -16.39 -18.24 10.58
C ARG A 157 -14.99 -18.15 9.97
N ALA A 158 -14.87 -18.19 8.64
CA ALA A 158 -13.59 -18.20 7.94
C ALA A 158 -12.86 -16.83 7.95
N ILE A 159 -13.55 -15.74 8.34
CA ILE A 159 -12.94 -14.42 8.46
C ILE A 159 -12.32 -14.16 9.84
N PHE A 160 -12.61 -15.02 10.84
CA PHE A 160 -11.95 -14.96 12.13
C PHE A 160 -10.56 -15.62 12.04
N SER A 161 -9.64 -14.89 11.41
CA SER A 161 -8.25 -15.30 11.20
C SER A 161 -7.31 -14.30 11.85
N HIS A 162 -6.28 -14.82 12.53
CA HIS A 162 -5.18 -13.98 13.04
C HIS A 162 -4.53 -13.15 11.93
N ARG A 163 -4.50 -13.65 10.68
CA ARG A 163 -3.96 -12.89 9.54
C ARG A 163 -4.78 -11.63 9.26
N ILE A 164 -6.11 -11.74 9.29
CA ILE A 164 -7.02 -10.60 9.08
C ILE A 164 -6.89 -9.61 10.24
N ALA A 165 -6.80 -10.12 11.48
CA ALA A 165 -6.58 -9.27 12.65
C ALA A 165 -5.26 -8.49 12.56
N ILE A 166 -4.17 -9.12 12.13
CA ILE A 166 -2.89 -8.46 11.91
C ILE A 166 -2.99 -7.38 10.82
N VAL A 167 -3.67 -7.67 9.70
CA VAL A 167 -3.90 -6.67 8.64
C VAL A 167 -4.63 -5.45 9.21
N VAL A 168 -5.68 -5.65 10.00
CA VAL A 168 -6.43 -4.54 10.64
C VAL A 168 -5.53 -3.77 11.60
N LEU A 169 -4.82 -4.45 12.51
CA LEU A 169 -3.97 -3.80 13.51
C LEU A 169 -2.83 -3.00 12.87
N CYS A 170 -2.14 -3.57 11.89
CA CYS A 170 -1.09 -2.88 11.15
C CYS A 170 -1.64 -1.69 10.35
N SER A 171 -2.82 -1.82 9.75
CA SER A 171 -3.47 -0.71 9.02
C SER A 171 -3.85 0.44 9.96
N LEU A 172 -4.42 0.13 11.13
CA LEU A 172 -4.76 1.13 12.14
C LEU A 172 -3.50 1.81 12.69
N PHE A 173 -2.44 1.04 12.94
CA PHE A 173 -1.18 1.59 13.40
C PHE A 173 -0.52 2.46 12.33
N PHE A 174 -0.53 2.05 11.06
CA PHE A 174 -0.08 2.86 9.94
C PHE A 174 -0.85 4.17 9.84
N MET A 175 -2.19 4.12 9.90
CA MET A 175 -3.03 5.33 9.88
C MET A 175 -2.73 6.26 11.04
N ARG A 176 -2.47 5.73 12.24
CA ARG A 176 -2.03 6.54 13.38
C ARG A 176 -0.71 7.26 13.09
N LEU A 177 0.29 6.55 12.54
CA LEU A 177 1.58 7.15 12.20
C LEU A 177 1.43 8.23 11.13
N LEU A 178 0.64 7.96 10.09
CA LEU A 178 0.37 8.90 9.01
C LEU A 178 -0.27 10.18 9.54
N LEU A 179 -1.34 10.05 10.35
CA LEU A 179 -2.01 11.21 10.95
C LEU A 179 -1.11 11.98 11.92
N GLY A 180 -0.24 11.28 12.66
CA GLY A 180 0.77 11.91 13.52
C GLY A 180 1.78 12.74 12.71
N ASP A 181 2.26 12.24 11.58
CA ASP A 181 3.17 12.96 10.69
C ASP A 181 2.57 14.24 10.09
N TYR A 182 1.23 14.27 9.94
CA TYR A 182 0.47 15.45 9.52
C TYR A 182 0.00 16.33 10.70
N GLY A 183 0.39 16.01 11.95
CA GLY A 183 0.13 16.83 13.12
C GLY A 183 -1.28 16.75 13.67
N TYR A 184 -2.07 15.73 13.31
CA TYR A 184 -3.42 15.55 13.86
C TYR A 184 -3.42 15.10 15.33
N PHE A 185 -2.32 14.49 15.81
CA PHE A 185 -2.15 14.06 17.20
C PHE A 185 -0.68 14.22 17.64
N ALA A 186 -0.46 14.42 18.96
CA ALA A 186 0.86 14.49 19.58
C ALA A 186 1.40 13.11 20.01
#